data_AF-A0A940G1G6-F1
#
_entry.id   AF-A0A940G1G6-F1
#
_cell.length_a   1.000
_cell.length_b   1.000
_cell.length_c   1.000
_cell.angle_alpha   90.00
_cell.angle_beta   90.00
_cell.angle_gamma   90.00
#
_symmetry.space_group_name_H-M   'P 1'
#
loop_
_entity.id
_entity.type
_entity.pdbx_description
1 polymer ?
#
loop_
_entity_poly.entity_id
_entity_poly.type
_entity_poly.pdbx_seq_one_letter_code
_entity_poly.pdbx_strand_id
1 'polypeptide(L)'
;MTSAQSAQGAAPLFPVTQPIAPDAIAPAAQTNSADYAATTARNRAIMTNFVTLLYERRQPRAAFEKYVHPDYRQHNPGIADGRENALKWLEPVFSKATTEIQVRRLLVDGDYATVQIIGRMGPDDPGSAVINIFHLKDGLIIEHWDVTQAMPKETASGRPLG
;
A
#
# COMPACT_ATOMS: atom_id res chain seq x y z
N MET A 1 -1.64 2.22 -29.70
CA MET A 1 -0.26 2.76 -29.59
C MET A 1 -0.30 3.86 -28.55
N THR A 2 0.19 3.60 -27.35
CA THR A 2 0.33 4.61 -26.29
C THR A 2 1.76 4.52 -25.81
N SER A 3 2.52 5.58 -26.09
CA SER A 3 3.93 5.71 -25.77
C SER A 3 4.11 5.80 -24.26
N ALA A 4 4.75 4.79 -23.66
CA ALA A 4 5.32 4.93 -22.33
C ALA A 4 6.59 5.78 -22.47
N GLN A 5 6.54 6.97 -21.87
CA GLN A 5 7.67 7.88 -21.77
C GLN A 5 8.88 7.16 -21.19
N SER A 6 9.94 7.16 -21.98
CA SER A 6 11.31 7.03 -21.52
C SER A 6 11.60 8.11 -20.48
N ALA A 7 11.90 7.71 -19.26
CA ALA A 7 12.52 8.59 -18.27
C ALA A 7 13.62 7.81 -17.54
N GLN A 8 14.72 7.55 -18.24
CA GLN A 8 16.03 7.57 -17.58
C GLN A 8 16.44 9.04 -17.48
N GLY A 9 15.95 9.70 -16.44
CA GLY A 9 16.40 11.02 -16.02
C GLY A 9 16.52 10.95 -14.51
N ALA A 10 17.61 11.50 -13.95
CA ALA A 10 17.71 11.66 -12.50
C ALA A 10 16.41 12.28 -11.99
N ALA A 11 15.71 11.61 -11.07
CA ALA A 11 14.52 12.17 -10.45
C ALA A 11 14.88 13.57 -9.96
N PRO A 12 14.11 14.61 -10.30
CA PRO A 12 14.43 15.96 -9.87
C PRO A 12 14.57 15.95 -8.36
N LEU A 13 15.69 16.48 -7.86
CA LEU A 13 15.86 16.71 -6.43
C LEU A 13 14.76 17.71 -6.04
N PHE A 14 13.74 17.24 -5.33
CA PHE A 14 12.70 18.12 -4.80
C PHE A 14 13.37 19.04 -3.76
N PRO A 15 13.45 20.37 -4.00
CA PRO A 15 14.03 21.26 -3.00
C PRO A 15 13.18 21.21 -1.73
N VAL A 16 13.84 21.02 -0.58
CA VAL A 16 13.16 21.09 0.73
C VAL A 16 12.77 22.55 0.95
N THR A 17 11.49 22.86 0.73
CA THR A 17 10.95 24.22 0.84
C THR A 17 10.09 24.42 2.09
N GLN A 18 9.75 23.33 2.79
CA GLN A 18 8.95 23.34 4.01
C GLN A 18 9.60 22.46 5.09
N PRO A 19 9.48 22.83 6.38
CA PRO A 19 9.87 21.95 7.47
C PRO A 19 9.00 20.69 7.48
N ILE A 20 9.51 19.61 8.09
CA ILE A 20 8.71 18.41 8.36
C ILE A 20 7.47 18.83 9.15
N ALA A 21 6.30 18.37 8.72
CA ALA A 21 5.05 18.69 9.40
C ALA A 21 5.11 18.18 10.86
N PRO A 22 4.70 18.98 11.87
CA PRO A 22 4.83 18.59 13.28
C PRO A 22 4.12 17.27 13.65
N ASP A 23 3.11 16.88 12.88
CA ASP A 23 2.31 15.68 13.02
C ASP A 23 2.79 14.51 12.15
N ALA A 24 3.77 14.72 11.26
CA ALA A 24 4.37 13.67 10.44
C ALA A 24 5.28 12.71 11.25
N ILE A 25 5.68 13.11 12.46
CA ILE A 25 6.50 12.31 13.37
C ILE A 25 5.76 12.21 14.69
N ALA A 26 5.38 10.98 15.08
CA ALA A 26 4.83 10.74 16.41
C ALA A 26 5.90 11.09 17.48
N PRO A 27 5.55 11.88 18.52
CA PRO A 27 6.49 12.22 19.59
C PRO A 27 7.04 10.97 20.30
N ALA A 28 8.32 10.99 20.67
CA ALA A 28 8.97 9.86 21.35
C ALA A 28 8.23 9.40 22.63
N ALA A 29 7.64 10.34 23.38
CA ALA A 29 6.83 10.01 24.56
C ALA A 29 5.58 9.18 24.21
N GLN A 30 4.98 9.43 23.04
CA GLN A 30 3.85 8.66 22.54
C GLN A 30 4.30 7.28 22.05
N THR A 31 5.35 7.21 21.23
CA THR A 31 5.82 5.94 20.65
C THR A 31 6.40 4.98 21.72
N ASN A 32 6.88 5.50 22.85
CA ASN A 32 7.38 4.70 23.97
C ASN A 32 6.30 4.29 24.98
N SER A 33 5.04 4.70 24.79
CA SER A 33 3.95 4.38 25.70
C SER A 33 3.45 2.94 25.55
N ALA A 34 2.93 2.36 26.65
CA ALA A 34 2.30 1.04 26.62
C ALA A 34 1.08 1.00 25.68
N ASP A 35 0.31 2.09 25.61
CA ASP A 35 -0.86 2.21 24.74
C ASP A 35 -0.47 2.19 23.26
N TYR A 36 0.63 2.83 22.88
CA TYR A 36 1.16 2.79 21.52
C TYR A 36 1.64 1.39 21.13
N ALA A 37 2.34 0.71 22.04
CA ALA A 37 2.77 -0.68 21.84
C ALA A 37 1.56 -1.63 21.69
N ALA A 38 0.53 -1.48 22.54
CA ALA A 38 -0.71 -2.25 22.46
C ALA A 38 -1.48 -1.98 21.16
N THR A 39 -1.57 -0.71 20.76
CA THR A 39 -2.19 -0.30 19.49
C THR A 39 -1.46 -0.90 18.30
N THR A 40 -0.13 -0.82 18.29
CA THR A 40 0.72 -1.40 17.25
C THR A 40 0.52 -2.91 17.15
N ALA A 41 0.48 -3.63 18.29
CA ALA A 41 0.27 -5.07 18.30
C ALA A 41 -1.12 -5.47 17.77
N ARG A 42 -2.16 -4.75 18.17
CA ARG A 42 -3.53 -4.94 17.67
C ARG A 42 -3.63 -4.69 16.17
N ASN A 43 -3.13 -3.54 15.71
CA ASN A 43 -3.19 -3.15 14.31
C ASN A 43 -2.32 -4.08 13.44
N ARG A 44 -1.22 -4.63 13.97
CA ARG A 44 -0.43 -5.66 13.30
C ARG A 44 -1.25 -6.93 13.07
N ALA A 45 -2.00 -7.40 14.05
CA ALA A 45 -2.87 -8.56 13.87
C ALA A 45 -3.97 -8.30 12.83
N ILE A 46 -4.58 -7.12 12.84
CA ILE A 46 -5.59 -6.71 11.85
C ILE A 46 -5.01 -6.69 10.44
N MET A 47 -3.88 -6.00 10.26
CA MET A 47 -3.25 -5.88 8.94
C MET A 47 -2.73 -7.21 8.42
N THR A 48 -2.16 -8.07 9.26
CA THR A 48 -1.78 -9.44 8.87
C THR A 48 -3.00 -10.20 8.31
N ASN A 49 -4.13 -10.16 9.00
CA ASN A 49 -5.33 -10.84 8.51
C ASN A 49 -5.90 -10.22 7.24
N PHE A 50 -5.86 -8.89 7.12
CA PHE A 50 -6.28 -8.17 5.93
C PHE A 50 -5.43 -8.55 4.72
N VAL A 51 -4.09 -8.50 4.83
CA VAL A 51 -3.19 -8.85 3.72
C VAL A 51 -3.29 -10.33 3.34
N THR A 52 -3.48 -11.23 4.32
CA THR A 52 -3.70 -12.66 4.05
C THR A 52 -5.02 -12.89 3.31
N LEU A 53 -6.13 -12.26 3.71
CA LEU A 53 -7.40 -12.40 2.99
C LEU A 53 -7.30 -11.82 1.58
N LEU A 54 -6.72 -10.63 1.44
CA LEU A 54 -6.64 -9.92 0.17
C LEU A 54 -5.70 -10.62 -0.80
N TYR A 55 -4.42 -10.80 -0.43
CA TYR A 55 -3.38 -11.23 -1.35
C TYR A 55 -3.25 -12.74 -1.46
N GLU A 56 -3.16 -13.45 -0.32
CA GLU A 56 -2.93 -14.90 -0.33
C GLU A 56 -4.20 -15.68 -0.67
N ARG A 57 -5.32 -15.30 -0.05
CA ARG A 57 -6.61 -15.99 -0.25
C ARG A 57 -7.41 -15.41 -1.41
N ARG A 58 -6.99 -14.27 -1.98
CA ARG A 58 -7.62 -13.63 -3.14
C ARG A 58 -9.10 -13.29 -2.90
N GLN A 59 -9.42 -12.84 -1.68
CA GLN A 59 -10.79 -12.53 -1.23
C GLN A 59 -10.95 -11.02 -0.93
N PRO A 60 -10.89 -10.14 -1.94
CA PRO A 60 -10.93 -8.70 -1.72
C PRO A 60 -12.21 -8.24 -1.02
N ARG A 61 -13.38 -8.75 -1.41
CA ARG A 61 -14.68 -8.43 -0.77
C ARG A 61 -14.66 -8.74 0.72
N ALA A 62 -14.28 -9.96 1.10
CA ALA A 62 -14.25 -10.38 2.51
C ALA A 62 -13.21 -9.58 3.32
N ALA A 63 -12.05 -9.25 2.73
CA ALA A 63 -11.05 -8.42 3.38
C ALA A 63 -11.58 -7.00 3.67
N PHE A 64 -12.22 -6.38 2.67
CA PHE A 64 -12.73 -5.01 2.77
C PHE A 64 -13.95 -4.90 3.68
N GLU A 65 -14.91 -5.81 3.57
CA GLU A 65 -16.10 -5.79 4.45
C GLU A 65 -15.74 -5.99 5.92
N LYS A 66 -14.69 -6.78 6.20
CA LYS A 66 -14.26 -7.08 7.57
C LYS A 66 -13.38 -5.99 8.18
N TYR A 67 -12.49 -5.38 7.40
CA TYR A 67 -11.42 -4.55 7.95
C TYR A 67 -11.38 -3.11 7.42
N VAL A 68 -12.18 -2.75 6.42
CA VAL A 68 -12.18 -1.41 5.82
C VAL A 68 -13.48 -0.69 6.18
N HIS A 69 -13.36 0.50 6.75
CA HIS A 69 -14.50 1.34 7.11
C HIS A 69 -15.35 1.66 5.87
N PRO A 70 -16.69 1.70 5.95
CA PRO A 70 -17.54 2.05 4.80
C PRO A 70 -17.17 3.38 4.14
N ASP A 71 -16.82 4.37 4.96
CA ASP A 71 -16.44 5.72 4.53
C ASP A 71 -14.91 5.90 4.37
N TYR A 72 -14.16 4.82 4.10
CA TYR A 72 -12.71 4.93 3.94
C TYR A 72 -12.35 5.83 2.74
N ARG A 73 -11.24 6.55 2.87
CA ARG A 73 -10.74 7.49 1.86
C ARG A 73 -9.65 6.85 1.00
N GLN A 74 -9.80 6.94 -0.31
CA GLN A 74 -8.86 6.41 -1.30
C GLN A 74 -8.13 7.55 -2.01
N HIS A 75 -6.80 7.49 -2.03
CA HIS A 75 -5.95 8.51 -2.65
C HIS A 75 -5.29 8.08 -3.96
N ASN A 76 -5.40 6.81 -4.37
CA ASN A 76 -4.88 6.36 -5.66
C ASN A 76 -5.53 7.17 -6.80
N PRO A 77 -4.74 7.88 -7.63
CA PRO A 77 -5.29 8.78 -8.65
C PRO A 77 -6.02 8.05 -9.79
N GLY A 78 -5.84 6.73 -9.92
CA GLY A 78 -6.50 5.87 -10.88
C GLY A 78 -7.79 5.21 -10.36
N ILE A 79 -8.18 5.43 -9.10
CA ILE A 79 -9.35 4.80 -8.48
C ILE A 79 -10.22 5.89 -7.85
N ALA A 80 -11.52 5.90 -8.17
CA ALA A 80 -12.46 6.82 -7.52
C ALA A 80 -12.57 6.55 -6.02
N ASP A 81 -12.89 7.58 -5.24
CA ASP A 81 -12.96 7.49 -3.78
C ASP A 81 -14.03 6.49 -3.27
N GLY A 82 -13.83 5.91 -2.09
CA GLY A 82 -14.81 5.07 -1.38
C GLY A 82 -14.70 3.55 -1.58
N ARG A 83 -15.16 2.78 -0.57
CA ARG A 83 -14.92 1.33 -0.41
C ARG A 83 -15.30 0.50 -1.60
N GLU A 84 -16.49 0.77 -2.14
CA GLU A 84 -17.00 0.04 -3.29
C GLU A 84 -16.22 0.33 -4.58
N ASN A 85 -15.64 1.51 -4.73
CA ASN A 85 -14.88 1.84 -5.93
C ASN A 85 -13.52 1.14 -5.95
N ALA A 86 -12.87 0.98 -4.80
CA ALA A 86 -11.70 0.12 -4.73
C ALA A 86 -12.04 -1.36 -4.92
N LEU A 87 -13.16 -1.84 -4.41
CA LEU A 87 -13.61 -3.21 -4.68
C LEU A 87 -13.87 -3.47 -6.16
N LYS A 88 -14.53 -2.54 -6.87
CA LYS A 88 -14.71 -2.62 -8.33
C LYS A 88 -13.40 -2.72 -9.09
N TRP A 89 -12.33 -2.13 -8.57
CA TRP A 89 -10.99 -2.23 -9.16
C TRP A 89 -10.29 -3.55 -8.79
N LEU A 90 -10.35 -3.97 -7.53
CA LEU A 90 -9.64 -5.15 -7.02
C LEU A 90 -10.26 -6.48 -7.45
N GLU A 91 -11.60 -6.59 -7.46
CA GLU A 91 -12.28 -7.86 -7.74
C GLU A 91 -11.88 -8.47 -9.11
N PRO A 92 -11.85 -7.70 -10.22
CA PRO A 92 -11.37 -8.22 -11.51
C PRO A 92 -9.87 -8.55 -11.53
N VAL A 93 -9.06 -7.89 -10.70
CA VAL A 93 -7.61 -8.18 -10.58
C VAL A 93 -7.42 -9.53 -9.90
N PHE A 94 -8.10 -9.77 -8.79
CA PHE A 94 -7.98 -11.01 -8.02
C PHE A 94 -8.73 -12.20 -8.63
N SER A 95 -9.64 -11.98 -9.59
CA SER A 95 -10.30 -13.08 -10.32
C SER A 95 -9.44 -13.71 -11.42
N LYS A 96 -8.40 -13.02 -11.90
CA LYS A 96 -7.55 -13.51 -13.01
C LYS A 96 -6.48 -14.48 -12.51
N ALA A 97 -6.49 -15.72 -12.98
CA ALA A 97 -5.46 -16.71 -12.61
C ALA A 97 -4.03 -16.28 -12.94
N THR A 98 -3.85 -15.41 -13.94
CA THR A 98 -2.55 -14.91 -14.42
C THR A 98 -1.96 -13.78 -13.58
N THR A 99 -2.74 -13.20 -12.66
CA THR A 99 -2.26 -12.12 -11.80
C THR A 99 -1.44 -12.71 -10.64
N GLU A 100 -0.20 -12.25 -10.52
CA GLU A 100 0.71 -12.61 -9.44
C GLU A 100 0.95 -11.41 -8.52
N ILE A 101 0.82 -11.59 -7.22
CA ILE A 101 1.16 -10.57 -6.23
C ILE A 101 2.00 -11.20 -5.13
N GLN A 102 3.15 -10.59 -4.84
CA GLN A 102 4.08 -11.02 -3.80
C GLN A 102 4.18 -9.94 -2.73
N VAL A 103 3.75 -10.26 -1.51
CA VAL A 103 3.97 -9.39 -0.35
C VAL A 103 5.43 -9.50 0.08
N ARG A 104 6.19 -8.40 -0.02
CA ARG A 104 7.62 -8.36 0.34
C ARG A 104 7.84 -8.07 1.81
N ARG A 105 6.96 -7.25 2.40
CA ARG A 105 7.02 -6.83 3.80
C ARG A 105 5.72 -6.13 4.21
N LEU A 106 5.37 -6.30 5.48
CA LEU A 106 4.32 -5.57 6.19
C LEU A 106 4.97 -4.90 7.41
N LEU A 107 4.85 -3.58 7.49
CA LEU A 107 5.28 -2.77 8.63
C LEU A 107 4.03 -2.16 9.27
N VAL A 108 4.01 -2.09 10.60
CA VAL A 108 2.91 -1.50 11.36
C VAL A 108 3.53 -0.73 12.52
N ASP A 109 3.09 0.51 12.67
CA ASP A 109 3.58 1.47 13.66
C ASP A 109 2.42 2.36 14.13
N GLY A 110 1.95 2.11 15.36
CA GLY A 110 0.74 2.73 15.89
C GLY A 110 -0.47 2.50 14.98
N ASP A 111 -1.05 3.60 14.52
CA ASP A 111 -2.23 3.64 13.65
C ASP A 111 -1.90 3.59 12.15
N TYR A 112 -0.63 3.51 11.76
CA TYR A 112 -0.23 3.39 10.38
C TYR A 112 0.32 2.01 10.05
N ALA A 113 0.07 1.57 8.82
CA ALA A 113 0.63 0.35 8.28
C ALA A 113 1.13 0.57 6.85
N THR A 114 2.17 -0.16 6.46
CA THR A 114 2.69 -0.15 5.09
C THR A 114 2.86 -1.57 4.58
N VAL A 115 2.40 -1.81 3.35
CA VAL A 115 2.56 -3.08 2.64
C VAL A 115 3.29 -2.82 1.34
N GLN A 116 4.47 -3.42 1.21
CA GLN A 116 5.16 -3.47 -0.07
C GLN A 116 4.80 -4.74 -0.82
N ILE A 117 4.35 -4.58 -2.06
CA ILE A 117 4.09 -5.69 -2.96
C ILE A 117 4.88 -5.55 -4.26
N ILE A 118 5.17 -6.68 -4.89
CA ILE A 118 5.49 -6.75 -6.32
C ILE A 118 4.29 -7.41 -7.00
N GLY A 119 3.68 -6.72 -7.96
CA GLY A 119 2.50 -7.21 -8.70
C GLY A 119 2.79 -7.37 -10.20
N ARG A 120 2.24 -8.41 -10.82
CA ARG A 120 2.20 -8.63 -12.27
C ARG A 120 0.78 -8.96 -12.67
N MET A 121 0.25 -8.28 -13.69
CA MET A 121 -1.12 -8.47 -14.15
C MET A 121 -1.27 -9.59 -15.19
N GLY A 122 -0.15 -10.14 -15.68
CA GLY A 122 -0.09 -11.26 -16.61
C GLY A 122 1.34 -11.75 -16.85
N PRO A 123 1.53 -12.82 -17.64
CA PRO A 123 2.84 -13.43 -17.86
C PRO A 123 3.84 -12.52 -18.58
N ASP A 124 3.35 -11.64 -19.46
CA ASP A 124 4.19 -10.70 -20.22
C ASP A 124 4.34 -9.34 -19.52
N ASP A 125 3.72 -9.16 -18.35
CA ASP A 125 3.83 -7.93 -17.57
C ASP A 125 5.14 -7.96 -16.74
N PRO A 126 6.09 -7.03 -16.97
CA PRO A 126 7.31 -6.93 -16.16
C PRO A 126 7.01 -6.68 -14.68
N GLY A 127 5.82 -6.16 -14.38
CA GLY A 127 5.30 -5.93 -13.05
C GLY A 127 5.64 -4.54 -12.52
N SER A 128 5.14 -4.29 -11.31
CA SER A 128 5.35 -3.03 -10.59
C SER A 128 5.65 -3.30 -9.12
N ALA A 129 6.51 -2.48 -8.54
CA ALA A 129 6.65 -2.35 -7.09
C ALA A 129 5.63 -1.33 -6.60
N VAL A 130 4.86 -1.69 -5.57
CA VAL A 130 3.84 -0.82 -4.97
C VAL A 130 4.07 -0.74 -3.48
N ILE A 131 4.12 0.48 -2.95
CA ILE A 131 4.07 0.77 -1.52
C ILE A 131 2.68 1.26 -1.22
N ASN A 132 1.94 0.48 -0.44
CA ASN A 132 0.61 0.86 0.07
C ASN A 132 0.79 1.36 1.50
N ILE A 133 0.20 2.50 1.83
CA ILE A 133 0.16 3.09 3.16
C ILE A 133 -1.30 3.11 3.61
N PHE A 134 -1.57 2.65 4.83
CA PHE A 134 -2.89 2.58 5.42
C PHE A 134 -2.90 3.34 6.74
N HIS A 135 -3.98 4.06 6.99
CA HIS A 135 -4.30 4.63 8.29
C HIS A 135 -5.46 3.84 8.89
N LEU A 136 -5.29 3.42 10.14
CA LEU A 136 -6.27 2.68 10.91
C LEU A 136 -6.83 3.55 12.03
N LYS A 137 -8.10 3.39 12.33
CA LYS A 137 -8.74 3.95 13.51
C LYS A 137 -9.76 2.96 14.04
N ASP A 138 -9.78 2.77 15.37
CA ASP A 138 -10.71 1.87 16.06
C ASP A 138 -10.75 0.45 15.48
N GLY A 139 -9.58 -0.02 14.98
CA GLY A 139 -9.43 -1.36 14.41
C GLY A 139 -9.89 -1.52 12.96
N LEU A 140 -10.21 -0.43 12.27
CA LEU A 140 -10.60 -0.42 10.85
C LEU A 140 -9.63 0.45 10.04
N ILE A 141 -9.39 0.06 8.79
CA ILE A 141 -8.71 0.88 7.80
C ILE A 141 -9.66 1.99 7.37
N ILE A 142 -9.25 3.24 7.59
CA ILE A 142 -10.05 4.43 7.26
C ILE A 142 -9.48 5.23 6.09
N GLU A 143 -8.23 4.99 5.70
CA GLU A 143 -7.59 5.73 4.62
C GLU A 143 -6.47 4.90 3.97
N HIS A 144 -6.28 5.11 2.67
CA HIS A 144 -5.28 4.39 1.87
C HIS A 144 -4.62 5.31 0.83
N TRP A 145 -3.30 5.21 0.75
CA TRP A 145 -2.46 5.77 -0.31
C TRP A 145 -1.60 4.67 -0.92
N ASP A 146 -1.24 4.84 -2.18
CA ASP A 146 -0.20 4.03 -2.79
C ASP A 146 0.70 4.82 -3.73
N VAL A 147 1.94 4.33 -3.85
CA VAL A 147 2.88 4.77 -4.87
C VAL A 147 3.32 3.54 -5.65
N THR A 148 3.13 3.62 -6.97
CA THR A 148 3.44 2.55 -7.91
C THR A 148 4.63 2.94 -8.78
N GLN A 149 5.62 2.05 -8.86
CA GLN A 149 6.76 2.15 -9.76
C GLN A 149 6.82 0.92 -10.67
N ALA A 150 6.76 1.13 -11.98
CA ALA A 150 6.98 0.06 -12.95
C ALA A 150 8.39 -0.52 -12.78
N MET A 151 8.52 -1.85 -12.88
CA MET A 151 9.82 -2.52 -12.79
C MET A 151 10.73 -2.04 -13.91
N PRO A 152 11.88 -1.40 -13.60
CA PRO A 152 12.79 -0.93 -14.62
C PRO A 152 13.54 -2.13 -15.21
N LYS A 153 13.98 -2.01 -16.48
CA LYS A 153 14.83 -3.03 -17.12
C LYS A 153 16.17 -3.18 -16.41
N GLU A 154 16.70 -2.07 -15.91
CA GLU A 154 17.99 -1.99 -15.24
C GLU A 154 17.89 -1.03 -14.06
N THR A 155 18.68 -1.27 -13.02
CA THR A 155 18.84 -0.34 -11.89
C THR A 155 20.29 0.09 -11.78
N ALA A 156 20.53 1.38 -11.53
CA ALA A 156 21.89 1.91 -11.38
C ALA A 156 22.66 1.24 -10.22
N SER A 157 21.95 0.76 -9.20
CA SER A 157 22.52 0.06 -8.04
C SER A 157 22.76 -1.45 -8.27
N GLY A 158 22.25 -2.02 -9.37
CA GLY A 158 22.25 -3.47 -9.61
C GLY A 158 21.33 -4.28 -8.68
N ARG A 159 20.50 -3.61 -7.85
CA ARG A 159 19.57 -4.25 -6.91
C ARG A 159 18.12 -4.16 -7.42
N PRO A 160 17.28 -5.19 -7.20
CA PRO A 160 15.87 -5.13 -7.55
C PRO A 160 15.10 -4.15 -6.63
N LEU A 161 13.93 -3.68 -7.07
CA LEU A 161 13.04 -2.82 -6.27
C LEU A 161 12.31 -3.57 -5.13
N GLY A 162 12.43 -4.90 -5.05
CA GLY A 162 11.66 -5.78 -4.17
C GLY A 162 12.44 -6.42 -3.05
#